data_AF-A0A3F3MPC8-F1
#
_entry.id   AF-A0A3F3MPC8-F1
#
_cell.length_a   1.000
_cell.length_b   1.000
_cell.length_c   1.000
_cell.angle_alpha   90.00
_cell.angle_beta   90.00
_cell.angle_gamma   90.00
#
_symmetry.space_group_name_H-M   'P 1'
#
loop_
_entity.id
_entity.type
_entity.pdbx_description
1 polymer ?
#
loop_
_entity_poly.entity_id
_entity_poly.type
_entity_poly.pdbx_seq_one_letter_code
_entity_poly.pdbx_strand_id
1 'polypeptide(L)'
;MNIAGMTAEKSYLNRRKALGITVRRLEFNPQAIKRYYFANSPLMSHFLTALSSTFPVGEQFFVNSVRNVRDKVSDPQLQAQIAAFIGQEAMHSKAHGEFNEAWRRDDYNLDRFQNWLNECDKYLGCVD
;
A
#
# COMPACT_ATOMS: atom_id res chain seq x y z
N MET A 1 32.65 12.46 -34.42
CA MET A 1 31.18 12.37 -34.59
C MET A 1 30.60 11.56 -33.42
N ASN A 2 29.53 12.08 -32.80
CA ASN A 2 28.67 11.65 -31.66
C ASN A 2 28.87 10.25 -31.06
N ILE A 3 29.04 10.08 -29.73
CA ILE A 3 28.16 10.35 -28.56
C ILE A 3 26.85 9.54 -28.59
N ALA A 4 26.71 8.57 -27.67
CA ALA A 4 25.55 8.38 -26.78
C ALA A 4 25.56 6.97 -26.16
N GLY A 5 26.16 6.83 -24.98
CA GLY A 5 26.15 5.57 -24.23
C GLY A 5 26.45 5.77 -22.74
N MET A 6 26.14 6.95 -22.20
CA MET A 6 26.14 7.14 -20.75
C MET A 6 24.78 6.67 -20.24
N THR A 7 24.76 5.50 -19.62
CA THR A 7 23.61 4.96 -18.89
C THR A 7 23.09 6.03 -17.94
N ALA A 8 21.85 6.49 -18.15
CA ALA A 8 21.20 7.44 -17.25
C ALA A 8 21.24 6.87 -15.83
N GLU A 9 22.03 7.50 -14.96
CA GLU A 9 22.14 7.13 -13.57
C GLU A 9 20.74 7.19 -12.94
N LYS A 10 20.29 6.08 -12.34
CA LYS A 10 18.91 5.98 -11.88
C LYS A 10 18.68 6.99 -10.75
N SER A 11 17.90 8.04 -11.03
CA SER A 11 17.72 9.22 -10.16
C SER A 11 17.29 8.91 -8.71
N TYR A 12 16.74 7.73 -8.46
CA TYR A 12 16.37 7.30 -7.11
C TYR A 12 17.57 6.97 -6.21
N LEU A 13 18.76 6.67 -6.76
CA LEU A 13 19.97 6.34 -5.99
C LEU A 13 20.56 7.56 -5.27
N ASN A 14 20.39 8.76 -5.83
CA ASN A 14 20.86 10.02 -5.26
C ASN A 14 19.81 10.76 -4.40
N ARG A 15 18.71 10.09 -4.03
CA ARG A 15 17.64 10.72 -3.26
C ARG A 15 18.08 10.88 -1.80
N ARG A 16 17.80 12.05 -1.20
CA ARG A 16 18.03 12.26 0.24
C ARG A 16 17.30 11.17 1.05
N LYS A 17 17.96 10.69 2.11
CA LYS A 17 17.36 9.71 3.01
C LYS A 17 16.24 10.37 3.81
N ALA A 18 15.05 9.77 3.82
CA ALA A 18 13.97 10.20 4.69
C ALA A 18 14.32 9.90 6.15
N LEU A 19 14.40 10.94 6.99
CA LEU A 19 14.57 10.74 8.42
C LEU A 19 13.27 10.19 9.02
N GLY A 20 13.38 9.12 9.79
CA GLY A 20 12.25 8.52 10.53
C GLY A 20 11.36 7.55 9.73
N ILE A 21 11.50 7.45 8.40
CA ILE A 21 10.68 6.57 7.56
C ILE A 21 11.57 5.56 6.84
N THR A 22 11.30 4.27 7.02
CA THR A 22 12.04 3.18 6.38
C THR A 22 11.10 2.32 5.57
N VAL A 23 11.25 2.32 4.24
CA VAL A 23 10.50 1.41 3.36
C VAL A 23 11.04 0.00 3.55
N ARG A 24 10.19 -0.90 4.06
CA ARG A 24 10.55 -2.30 4.29
C ARG A 24 9.91 -3.18 3.22
N ARG A 25 10.70 -4.10 2.68
CA ARG A 25 10.18 -5.17 1.83
C ARG A 25 9.98 -6.41 2.68
N LEU A 26 8.76 -6.59 3.17
CA LEU A 26 8.37 -7.79 3.89
C LEU A 26 8.01 -8.87 2.88
N GLU A 27 8.39 -10.11 3.18
CA GLU A 27 7.96 -11.29 2.43
C GLU A 27 6.89 -11.99 3.26
N PHE A 28 5.67 -12.07 2.71
CA PHE A 28 4.56 -12.75 3.35
C PHE A 28 4.45 -14.18 2.81
N ASN A 29 4.20 -15.14 3.70
CA ASN A 29 3.79 -16.49 3.34
C ASN A 29 2.34 -16.72 3.80
N PRO A 30 1.34 -16.42 2.95
CA PRO A 30 -0.05 -16.51 3.36
C PRO A 30 -0.52 -17.94 3.66
N GLN A 31 0.13 -18.95 3.05
CA GLN A 31 -0.20 -20.36 3.24
C GLN A 31 0.10 -20.87 4.66
N ALA A 32 0.96 -20.16 5.40
CA ALA A 32 1.30 -20.51 6.78
C ALA A 32 0.25 -20.02 7.81
N ILE A 33 -0.68 -19.16 7.40
CA ILE A 33 -1.64 -18.53 8.30
C ILE A 33 -2.82 -19.49 8.53
N LYS A 34 -3.14 -19.77 9.80
CA LYS A 34 -4.29 -20.61 10.17
C LYS A 34 -5.60 -19.85 9.99
N ARG A 35 -6.71 -20.56 9.74
CA ARG A 35 -8.06 -19.97 9.59
C ARG A 35 -8.44 -19.05 10.76
N TYR A 36 -8.12 -19.46 11.99
CA TYR A 36 -8.30 -18.66 13.21
C TYR A 36 -6.94 -18.23 13.75
N TYR A 37 -6.25 -17.36 13.00
CA TYR A 37 -4.89 -16.95 13.32
C TYR A 37 -4.81 -16.10 14.60
N PHE A 38 -5.87 -15.36 14.94
CA PHE A 38 -5.85 -14.50 16.12
C PHE A 38 -6.34 -15.28 17.35
N ALA A 39 -5.41 -15.74 18.18
CA ALA A 39 -5.70 -16.44 19.44
C ALA A 39 -6.72 -17.61 19.29
N ASN A 40 -6.76 -18.25 18.12
CA ASN A 40 -7.76 -19.26 17.75
C ASN A 40 -9.23 -18.79 17.87
N SER A 41 -9.47 -17.48 17.84
CA SER A 41 -10.79 -16.86 17.91
C SER A 41 -11.37 -16.66 16.50
N PRO A 42 -12.51 -17.29 16.16
CA PRO A 42 -13.17 -17.07 14.89
C PRO A 42 -13.59 -15.62 14.69
N LEU A 43 -14.26 -15.03 15.67
CA LEU A 43 -14.77 -13.65 15.59
C LEU A 43 -13.65 -12.66 15.29
N MET A 44 -12.55 -12.71 16.04
CA MET A 44 -11.45 -11.77 15.87
C MET A 44 -10.72 -12.00 14.54
N SER A 45 -10.53 -13.26 14.14
CA SER A 45 -9.87 -13.56 12.86
C SER A 45 -10.71 -13.07 11.67
N HIS A 46 -12.03 -13.27 11.71
CA HIS A 46 -12.95 -12.75 10.70
C HIS A 46 -12.98 -11.22 10.67
N PHE A 47 -13.08 -10.58 11.85
CA PHE A 47 -13.07 -9.12 11.97
C PHE A 47 -11.79 -8.51 11.40
N LEU A 48 -10.62 -9.04 11.78
CA LEU A 48 -9.33 -8.56 11.29
C LEU A 48 -9.15 -8.82 9.79
N THR A 49 -9.73 -9.90 9.25
CA THR A 49 -9.75 -10.16 7.80
C THR A 49 -10.58 -9.13 7.05
N ALA A 50 -11.78 -8.83 7.55
CA ALA A 50 -12.65 -7.82 6.97
C ALA A 50 -12.01 -6.43 7.04
N LEU A 51 -11.38 -6.09 8.16
CA LEU A 51 -10.62 -4.86 8.33
C LEU A 51 -9.44 -4.79 7.34
N SER A 52 -8.68 -5.88 7.19
CA SER A 52 -7.59 -5.98 6.20
C SER A 52 -8.05 -5.70 4.77
N SER A 53 -9.29 -6.08 4.44
CA SER A 53 -9.86 -5.85 3.11
C SER A 53 -10.11 -4.37 2.80
N THR A 54 -10.22 -3.51 3.81
CA THR A 54 -10.40 -2.06 3.63
C THR A 54 -9.11 -1.29 3.43
N PHE A 55 -7.96 -1.82 3.88
CA PHE A 55 -6.69 -1.08 3.87
C PHE A 55 -6.18 -0.74 2.47
N PRO A 56 -6.22 -1.63 1.45
CA PRO A 56 -5.71 -1.29 0.12
C PRO A 56 -6.35 -0.02 -0.46
N VAL A 57 -7.66 0.17 -0.26
CA VAL A 57 -8.38 1.37 -0.69
C VAL A 57 -7.98 2.58 0.16
N GLY A 58 -7.94 2.43 1.49
CA GLY A 58 -7.55 3.51 2.41
C GLY A 58 -6.11 4.00 2.21
N GLU A 59 -5.17 3.11 1.95
CA GLU A 59 -3.76 3.44 1.68
C GLU A 59 -3.63 4.19 0.36
N GLN A 60 -4.40 3.81 -0.66
CA GLN A 60 -4.47 4.55 -1.92
C GLN A 60 -5.00 5.97 -1.70
N PHE A 61 -6.03 6.14 -0.86
CA PHE A 61 -6.52 7.45 -0.43
C PHE A 61 -5.43 8.28 0.27
N PHE A 62 -4.66 7.69 1.19
CA PHE A 62 -3.54 8.39 1.85
C PHE A 62 -2.46 8.81 0.86
N VAL A 63 -2.08 7.92 -0.06
CA VAL A 63 -1.11 8.21 -1.11
C VAL A 63 -1.58 9.35 -2.02
N ASN A 64 -2.85 9.35 -2.42
CA ASN A 64 -3.42 10.42 -3.25
C ASN A 64 -3.47 11.75 -2.49
N SER A 65 -3.86 11.73 -1.22
CA SER A 65 -3.90 12.91 -0.36
C SER A 65 -2.54 13.60 -0.26
N VAL A 66 -1.45 12.85 -0.05
CA VAL A 66 -0.10 13.43 0.02
C VAL A 66 0.44 13.84 -1.34
N ARG A 67 0.09 13.12 -2.42
CA ARG A 67 0.49 13.48 -3.79
C ARG A 67 -0.09 14.82 -4.22
N ASN A 68 -1.36 15.08 -3.90
CA ASN A 68 -2.07 16.31 -4.30
C ASN A 68 -1.44 17.59 -3.70
N VAL A 69 -0.78 17.47 -2.54
CA VAL A 69 -0.13 18.62 -1.88
C VAL A 69 1.40 18.61 -2.04
N ARG A 70 1.97 17.56 -2.64
CA ARG A 70 3.42 17.37 -2.70
C ARG A 70 4.13 18.53 -3.37
N ASP A 71 3.60 19.07 -4.46
CA ASP A 71 4.26 20.12 -5.23
C ASP A 71 4.28 21.48 -4.50
N LYS A 72 3.48 21.61 -3.42
CA LYS A 72 3.48 22.80 -2.55
C LYS A 72 4.58 22.75 -1.49
N VAL A 73 5.30 21.63 -1.36
CA VAL A 73 6.35 21.44 -0.36
C VAL A 73 7.71 21.75 -0.96
N SER A 74 8.38 22.80 -0.47
CA SER A 74 9.73 23.18 -0.90
C SER A 74 10.85 22.56 -0.07
N ASP A 75 10.56 22.11 1.16
CA ASP A 75 11.56 21.50 2.03
C ASP A 75 12.05 20.17 1.42
N PRO A 76 13.32 20.08 1.01
CA PRO A 76 13.87 18.87 0.40
C PRO A 76 13.89 17.65 1.34
N GLN A 77 13.91 17.85 2.66
CA GLN A 77 13.81 16.76 3.62
C GLN A 77 12.38 16.23 3.72
N LEU A 78 11.39 17.12 3.76
CA LEU A 78 9.98 16.74 3.75
C LEU A 78 9.59 16.06 2.43
N GLN A 79 10.14 16.52 1.29
CA GLN A 79 10.00 15.83 -0.01
C GLN A 79 10.53 14.39 0.03
N ALA A 80 11.68 14.17 0.68
CA ALA A 80 12.22 12.83 0.86
C ALA A 80 11.31 11.95 1.74
N GLN A 81 10.76 12.52 2.81
CA GLN A 81 9.79 11.83 3.69
C GLN A 81 8.49 11.49 2.97
N ILE A 82 7.92 12.39 2.18
CA ILE A 82 6.73 12.11 1.35
C ILE A 82 7.00 10.94 0.40
N ALA A 83 8.15 10.95 -0.28
CA ALA A 83 8.53 9.85 -1.16
C ALA A 83 8.69 8.51 -0.42
N ALA A 84 9.28 8.53 0.78
CA ALA A 84 9.43 7.33 1.61
C ALA A 84 8.09 6.84 2.17
N PHE A 85 7.19 7.75 2.57
CA PHE A 85 5.84 7.44 3.01
C PHE A 85 5.07 6.73 1.90
N ILE A 86 5.03 7.31 0.69
CA ILE A 86 4.39 6.67 -0.48
C ILE A 86 4.97 5.28 -0.75
N GLY A 87 6.29 5.12 -0.61
CA GLY A 87 6.95 3.83 -0.74
C GLY A 87 6.54 2.82 0.34
N GLN A 88 6.36 3.26 1.58
CA GLN A 88 5.86 2.41 2.67
C GLN A 88 4.41 1.98 2.44
N GLU A 89 3.52 2.92 2.14
CA GLU A 89 2.10 2.63 1.89
C GLU A 89 1.92 1.66 0.71
N ALA A 90 2.72 1.82 -0.36
CA ALA A 90 2.70 0.87 -1.47
C ALA A 90 3.11 -0.55 -1.05
N MET A 91 4.09 -0.67 -0.15
CA MET A 91 4.51 -1.97 0.37
C MET A 91 3.47 -2.58 1.34
N HIS A 92 2.82 -1.75 2.17
CA HIS A 92 1.74 -2.20 3.04
C HIS A 92 0.51 -2.65 2.24
N SER A 93 0.12 -1.87 1.23
CA SER A 93 -0.98 -2.21 0.31
C SER A 93 -0.75 -3.53 -0.42
N LYS A 94 0.49 -3.76 -0.86
CA LYS A 94 0.88 -5.04 -1.42
C LYS A 94 0.69 -6.19 -0.42
N ALA A 95 1.13 -6.02 0.84
CA ALA A 95 1.01 -7.07 1.86
C ALA A 95 -0.47 -7.37 2.20
N HIS A 96 -1.31 -6.34 2.33
CA HIS A 96 -2.75 -6.52 2.52
C HIS A 96 -3.41 -7.18 1.30
N GLY A 97 -3.00 -6.83 0.08
CA GLY A 97 -3.43 -7.50 -1.14
C GLY A 97 -3.09 -8.99 -1.16
N GLU A 98 -1.84 -9.35 -0.85
CA GLU A 98 -1.40 -10.76 -0.78
C GLU A 98 -2.15 -11.54 0.32
N PHE A 99 -2.39 -10.91 1.49
CA PHE A 99 -3.19 -11.51 2.56
C PHE A 99 -4.64 -11.74 2.13
N ASN A 100 -5.29 -10.73 1.55
CA ASN A 100 -6.69 -10.80 1.13
C ASN A 100 -6.87 -11.84 0.01
N GLU A 101 -5.93 -11.95 -0.92
CA GLU A 101 -5.96 -12.94 -2.00
C GLU A 101 -5.87 -14.37 -1.46
N ALA A 102 -5.01 -14.62 -0.48
CA ALA A 102 -4.94 -15.93 0.17
C ALA A 102 -6.18 -16.28 1.01
N TRP A 103 -6.93 -15.26 1.42
CA TRP A 103 -8.20 -15.41 2.12
C TRP A 103 -9.41 -15.46 1.18
N ARG A 104 -9.22 -15.28 -0.13
CA ARG A 104 -10.26 -15.45 -1.15
C ARG A 104 -10.71 -16.92 -1.16
N ARG A 105 -11.86 -17.19 -0.55
CA ARG A 105 -12.45 -18.53 -0.41
C ARG A 105 -13.95 -18.43 -0.58
N ASP A 106 -14.58 -19.49 -1.05
CA ASP A 106 -16.02 -19.50 -1.36
C ASP A 106 -16.92 -19.17 -0.16
N ASP A 107 -16.46 -19.41 1.07
CA ASP A 107 -17.19 -19.12 2.30
C ASP A 107 -17.09 -17.65 2.75
N TYR A 108 -16.23 -16.87 2.11
CA TYR A 108 -16.18 -15.43 2.26
C TYR A 108 -16.53 -14.75 0.95
N ASN A 109 -17.60 -13.96 0.94
CA ASN A 109 -17.96 -13.15 -0.22
C ASN A 109 -17.06 -11.90 -0.34
N LEU A 110 -15.73 -12.11 -0.32
CA LEU A 110 -14.70 -11.07 -0.34
C LEU A 110 -14.76 -10.27 -1.64
N ASP A 111 -15.01 -10.93 -2.77
CA ASP A 111 -15.07 -10.28 -4.07
C ASP A 111 -16.21 -9.26 -4.14
N ARG A 112 -17.40 -9.63 -3.64
CA ARG A 112 -18.52 -8.69 -3.52
C ARG A 112 -18.15 -7.52 -2.61
N PHE A 113 -17.49 -7.78 -1.48
CA PHE A 113 -17.11 -6.73 -0.54
C PHE A 113 -16.06 -5.78 -1.12
N GLN A 114 -15.02 -6.31 -1.76
CA GLN A 114 -13.98 -5.53 -2.43
C GLN A 114 -14.55 -4.71 -3.59
N ASN A 115 -15.45 -5.29 -4.39
CA ASN A 115 -16.13 -4.55 -5.45
C ASN A 115 -16.97 -3.39 -4.88
N TRP A 116 -17.72 -3.64 -3.80
CA TRP A 116 -18.46 -2.59 -3.11
C TRP A 116 -17.54 -1.48 -2.58
N LEU A 117 -16.40 -1.83 -1.97
CA LEU A 117 -15.40 -0.86 -1.50
C LEU A 117 -14.86 0.01 -2.66
N ASN A 118 -14.52 -0.62 -3.79
CA ASN A 118 -14.01 0.08 -4.96
C ASN A 118 -15.06 1.01 -5.58
N GLU A 119 -16.33 0.62 -5.59
CA GLU A 119 -17.41 1.51 -6.02
C GLU A 119 -17.56 2.70 -5.05
N CYS A 120 -17.55 2.45 -3.72
CA CYS A 120 -17.58 3.52 -2.73
C CYS A 120 -16.39 4.50 -2.87
N ASP A 121 -15.19 4.01 -3.19
CA ASP A 121 -14.02 4.84 -3.45
C ASP A 121 -14.22 5.79 -4.64
N LYS A 122 -14.85 5.32 -5.73
CA LYS A 122 -15.21 6.19 -6.86
C LYS A 122 -16.10 7.35 -6.43
N TYR A 123 -17.00 7.13 -5.47
CA TYR A 123 -17.88 8.18 -4.93
C TYR A 123 -17.19 9.11 -3.92
N LEU A 124 -16.06 8.69 -3.33
CA LEU A 124 -15.26 9.50 -2.41
C LEU A 124 -14.24 10.42 -3.12
N GLY A 125 -14.15 10.38 -4.45
CA GLY A 125 -13.61 11.47 -5.26
C GLY A 125 -12.12 11.78 -5.04
N CYS A 126 -11.26 10.78 -5.21
CA CYS A 126 -9.81 11.00 -5.36
C CYS A 126 -9.31 10.37 -6.67
N VAL A 127 -9.93 10.74 -7.79
CA VAL A 127 -9.41 10.52 -9.14
C VAL A 127 -9.61 11.83 -9.90
N ASP A 128 -8.51 12.51 -10.19
CA ASP A 128 -8.46 13.44 -11.33
C ASP A 128 -8.47 12.63 -12.65
#